data_AF-A0A9X9F2H2-F1
#
_entry.id   AF-A0A9X9F2H2-F1
#
_cell.length_a   1.000
_cell.length_b   1.000
_cell.length_c   1.000
_cell.angle_alpha   90.00
_cell.angle_beta   90.00
_cell.angle_gamma   90.00
#
_symmetry.space_group_name_H-M   'P 1'
#
loop_
_entity.id
_entity.type
_entity.pdbx_description
1 polymer ?
#
loop_
_entity_poly.entity_id
_entity_poly.type
_entity_poly.pdbx_seq_one_letter_code
_entity_poly.pdbx_strand_id
1 'polypeptide(L)' 'MNDINVGHKIRAFRKSSGLTSKRLAELADITPSMLSQIEKGITNPSLQTLKLISVALNIPLFNFFLEDTNTEELVVRANQ' A
#
# COMPACT_ATOMS: atom_id res chain seq x y z
N MET A 1 8.42 -0.61 16.73
CA MET A 1 8.79 -0.91 15.33
C MET A 1 7.71 -0.27 14.49
N ASN A 2 8.05 0.67 13.60
CA ASN A 2 7.07 1.20 12.66
C ASN A 2 6.71 0.07 11.71
N ASP A 3 5.60 -0.61 11.98
CA ASP A 3 5.07 -1.61 11.06
C ASP A 3 4.61 -0.86 9.81
N ILE A 4 5.38 -1.00 8.72
CA ILE A 4 5.00 -0.49 7.41
C ILE A 4 3.62 -1.07 7.06
N ASN A 5 2.58 -0.25 7.16
CA ASN A 5 1.22 -0.71 6.91
C ASN A 5 0.95 -0.74 5.40
N VAL A 6 1.54 -1.75 4.74
CA VAL A 6 1.41 -2.04 3.31
C VAL A 6 -0.07 -2.14 2.91
N GLY A 7 -0.89 -2.79 3.74
CA GLY A 7 -2.34 -2.90 3.53
C GLY A 7 -3.03 -1.53 3.40
N HIS A 8 -2.67 -0.59 4.27
CA HIS A 8 -3.21 0.76 4.22
C HIS A 8 -2.77 1.53 2.98
N LYS A 9 -1.49 1.41 2.56
CA LYS A 9 -0.99 2.02 1.32
C LYS A 9 -1.70 1.44 0.09
N ILE A 10 -1.90 0.11 0.01
CA ILE A 10 -2.68 -0.54 -1.06
C ILE A 10 -4.09 0.05 -1.11
N ARG A 11 -4.77 0.16 0.04
CA ARG A 11 -6.12 0.73 0.12
C ARG A 11 -6.16 2.18 -0.35
N ALA A 12 -5.16 2.98 0.00
CA ALA A 12 -5.05 4.37 -0.42
C ALA A 12 -4.90 4.49 -1.94
N PHE A 13 -3.96 3.74 -2.54
CA PHE A 13 -3.77 3.73 -3.99
C PHE A 13 -5.01 3.24 -4.73
N ARG A 14 -5.66 2.18 -4.24
CA ARG A 14 -6.91 1.67 -4.81
C ARG A 14 -7.99 2.75 -4.85
N LYS A 15 -8.20 3.46 -3.73
CA LYS A 15 -9.18 4.55 -3.64
C LYS A 15 -8.82 5.71 -4.57
N SER A 16 -7.55 6.10 -4.64
CA SER A 16 -7.09 7.16 -5.55
C SER A 16 -7.29 6.81 -7.02
N SER A 17 -7.27 5.50 -7.35
CA SER A 17 -7.52 4.97 -8.69
C SER A 17 -9.02 4.79 -9.00
N GLY A 18 -9.92 5.13 -8.06
CA GLY A 18 -11.37 4.97 -8.23
C GLY A 18 -11.85 3.51 -8.27
N LEU A 19 -11.02 2.55 -7.85
CA LEU A 19 -11.33 1.12 -7.95
C LEU A 19 -12.07 0.60 -6.72
N THR A 20 -13.08 -0.24 -6.95
CA THR A 20 -13.67 -1.05 -5.87
C THR A 20 -12.72 -2.19 -5.49
N SER A 21 -12.84 -2.73 -4.26
CA SER A 21 -12.03 -3.89 -3.86
C SER A 21 -12.28 -5.10 -4.79
N LYS A 22 -13.52 -5.31 -5.21
CA LYS A 22 -13.85 -6.37 -6.18
C LYS A 22 -13.09 -6.16 -7.50
N ARG A 23 -13.10 -4.93 -8.03
CA ARG A 23 -12.45 -4.63 -9.30
C ARG A 23 -10.93 -4.77 -9.24
N LEU A 24 -10.30 -4.29 -8.16
CA LEU A 24 -8.85 -4.47 -7.99
C LEU A 24 -8.49 -5.94 -7.85
N ALA A 25 -9.28 -6.72 -7.12
CA ALA A 25 -9.04 -8.14 -6.94
C ALA A 25 -9.12 -8.90 -8.29
N GLU A 26 -10.11 -8.59 -9.12
CA GLU A 26 -10.21 -9.12 -10.49
C GLU A 26 -8.98 -8.76 -11.34
N LEU A 27 -8.52 -7.51 -11.30
CA LEU A 27 -7.36 -7.06 -12.07
C LEU A 27 -6.04 -7.67 -11.61
N ALA A 28 -5.91 -7.92 -10.30
CA ALA A 28 -4.72 -8.52 -9.71
C ALA A 28 -4.76 -10.06 -9.69
N ASP A 29 -5.80 -10.68 -10.27
CA ASP A 29 -6.03 -12.13 -10.28
C ASP A 29 -5.99 -12.76 -8.87
N ILE A 30 -6.71 -12.12 -7.94
CA ILE A 30 -6.85 -12.56 -6.55
C ILE A 30 -8.31 -12.53 -6.09
N THR A 31 -8.61 -13.21 -4.98
CA THR A 31 -9.97 -13.17 -4.44
C THR A 31 -10.25 -11.82 -3.76
N PRO A 32 -11.50 -11.29 -3.87
CA PRO A 32 -11.89 -10.08 -3.14
C PRO A 32 -11.73 -10.21 -1.62
N SER A 33 -11.90 -11.43 -1.09
CA SER A 33 -11.66 -11.74 0.33
C SER A 33 -10.20 -11.54 0.71
N MET A 34 -9.26 -12.09 -0.09
CA MET A 34 -7.83 -11.93 0.16
C MET A 34 -7.42 -10.46 0.11
N LEU A 35 -7.86 -9.71 -0.91
CA LEU A 35 -7.58 -8.27 -0.98
C LEU A 35 -8.13 -7.53 0.26
N SER A 36 -9.35 -7.85 0.70
CA SER A 36 -9.96 -7.25 1.90
C SER A 36 -9.15 -7.54 3.17
N GLN A 37 -8.65 -8.78 3.33
CA GLN A 37 -7.79 -9.15 4.46
C GLN A 37 -6.45 -8.41 4.41
N ILE A 38 -5.85 -8.26 3.22
CA ILE A 38 -4.60 -7.52 3.02
C ILE A 38 -4.80 -6.04 3.39
N GLU A 39 -5.84 -5.39 2.86
CA GLU A 39 -6.11 -3.96 3.11
C GLU A 39 -6.40 -3.65 4.59
N LYS A 40 -6.88 -4.64 5.35
CA LYS A 40 -7.12 -4.53 6.80
C LYS A 40 -5.89 -4.91 7.65
N GLY A 41 -4.80 -5.36 7.03
CA GLY A 41 -3.60 -5.84 7.75
C GLY A 41 -3.83 -7.16 8.49
N ILE A 42 -4.86 -7.94 8.14
CA ILE A 42 -5.17 -9.23 8.78
C ILE A 42 -4.22 -10.32 8.28
N THR A 43 -3.79 -10.23 7.03
CA THR A 43 -2.87 -11.18 6.42
C THR A 43 -1.69 -10.45 5.80
N ASN A 44 -0.51 -11.07 5.90
CA ASN A 44 0.68 -10.60 5.23
C ASN A 44 0.73 -11.17 3.81
N PRO A 45 0.58 -10.33 2.76
CA PRO A 45 0.66 -10.80 1.39
C PRO A 45 2.08 -11.26 1.04
N SER A 46 2.19 -12.23 0.13
CA SER A 46 3.48 -12.58 -0.46
C SER A 46 4.01 -11.44 -1.35
N LEU A 47 5.32 -11.41 -1.62
CA LEU A 47 5.90 -10.49 -2.60
C LEU A 47 5.25 -10.64 -4.00
N GLN A 48 4.89 -11.86 -4.38
CA GLN A 48 4.20 -12.12 -5.65
C GLN A 48 2.82 -11.47 -5.66
N THR A 49 2.06 -11.58 -4.57
CA THR A 49 0.75 -10.93 -4.42
C THR A 49 0.88 -9.40 -4.49
N LEU A 50 1.88 -8.83 -3.80
CA LEU A 50 2.14 -7.40 -3.87
C LEU A 50 2.51 -6.96 -5.30
N LYS A 51 3.32 -7.75 -6.02
CA LYS A 51 3.66 -7.48 -7.42
C LYS A 51 2.41 -7.44 -8.29
N LEU A 52 1.52 -8.42 -8.17
CA LEU A 52 0.25 -8.45 -8.92
C LEU A 52 -0.61 -7.21 -8.63
N ILE A 53 -0.75 -6.84 -7.37
CA ILE A 53 -1.50 -5.64 -6.96
C ILE A 53 -0.85 -4.36 -7.52
N SER A 54 0.48 -4.25 -7.50
CA SER A 54 1.20 -3.08 -8.04
C SER A 54 0.98 -2.91 -9.55
N VAL A 55 0.99 -4.01 -10.29
CA VAL A 55 0.71 -4.03 -11.74
C VAL A 55 -0.75 -3.64 -11.99
N ALA A 56 -1.69 -4.19 -11.22
CA ALA A 56 -3.12 -3.87 -11.35
C ALA A 56 -3.45 -2.40 -11.02
N LEU A 57 -2.69 -1.77 -10.12
CA LEU A 57 -2.78 -0.35 -9.78
C LEU A 57 -1.96 0.56 -10.70
N ASN A 58 -1.17 -0.01 -11.62
CA ASN A 58 -0.23 0.70 -12.48
C ASN A 58 0.74 1.61 -11.69
N ILE A 59 1.31 1.09 -10.61
CA ILE A 59 2.32 1.79 -9.80
C ILE A 59 3.55 0.90 -9.53
N PRO A 60 4.72 1.47 -9.26
CA PRO A 60 5.87 0.71 -8.81
C PRO A 60 5.63 0.02 -7.46
N LEU A 61 6.11 -1.22 -7.32
CA LEU A 61 5.97 -2.03 -6.09
C LEU A 61 6.49 -1.32 -4.83
N PHE A 62 7.58 -0.57 -4.95
CA PHE A 62 8.20 0.12 -3.82
C PHE A 62 7.27 1.18 -3.19
N ASN A 63 6.27 1.67 -3.92
CA ASN A 63 5.31 2.65 -3.40
C ASN A 63 4.52 2.14 -2.19
N PHE A 64 4.37 0.83 -2.03
CA PHE A 64 3.73 0.26 -0.84
C PHE A 64 4.56 0.40 0.43
N PHE A 65 5.86 0.65 0.30
CA PHE A 65 6.82 0.72 1.38
C PHE A 65 7.34 2.13 1.64
N LEU A 66 6.92 3.12 0.83
CA LEU A 66 7.27 4.52 1.04
C LEU A 66 6.52 5.07 2.26
N GLU A 67 7.29 5.38 3.30
CA GLU A 67 6.83 6.18 4.42
C GLU A 67 6.92 7.67 4.06
N ASP A 68 5.90 8.42 4.45
CA ASP A 68 5.97 9.88 4.38
C ASP A 68 6.99 10.31 5.44
N THR A 69 8.18 10.70 5.00
CA THR A 69 9.24 11.14 5.92
C THR A 69 8.80 12.49 6.51
N ASN A 70 8.46 12.52 7.80
CA ASN A 70 8.25 13.78 8.48
C ASN A 70 9.60 14.49 8.63
N THR A 71 9.85 15.44 7.73
CA THR A 71 11.09 16.22 7.73
C THR A 71 11.13 17.29 8.80
N GLU A 72 10.01 17.57 9.50
CA GLU A 72 9.97 18.56 10.58
C GLU A 72 10.89 18.18 11.74
N GLU A 73 11.04 16.89 12.04
CA GLU A 73 11.97 16.40 13.07
C GLU A 73 13.44 16.48 12.64
N LEU A 74 13.72 16.65 11.34
CA LEU A 74 15.06 16.71 10.77
C LEU A 74 15.62 18.13 10.66
N VAL A 75 14.82 19.16 10.97
CA VAL A 75 15.25 20.57 10.90
C VAL A 75 15.93 21.00 12.20
N VAL A 76 17.26 21.05 12.22
CA VAL A 76 18.01 21.78 13.25
C VAL A 76 18.16 23.23 12.80
N ARG A 77 17.53 24.16 13.54
CA ARG A 77 17.69 25.60 13.29
C ARG A 77 18.97 26.07 13.99
N ALA A 78 19.97 26.50 13.20
CA ALA A 78 21.28 26.91 13.70
C ALA A 78 21.31 28.16 14.61
N ASN A 79 20.15 28.75 14.94
CA ASN A 79 20.02 29.97 15.75
C ASN A 79 18.95 29.86 16.87
N GLN A 80 18.73 28.65 17.41
CA GLN A 80 18.12 28.44 18.72
C GLN A 80 19.10 27.72 19.63
#